data_AF-A0A6M3XKF0-F1
#
_entry.id   AF-A0A6M3XKF0-F1
#
_cell.length_a   1.000
_cell.length_b   1.000
_cell.length_c   1.000
_cell.angle_alpha   90.00
_cell.angle_beta   90.00
_cell.angle_gamma   90.00
#
_symmetry.space_group_name_H-M   'P 1'
#
loop_
_entity.id
_entity.type
_entity.pdbx_description
1 polymer ?
#
loop_
_entity_poly.entity_id
_entity_poly.type
_entity_poly.pdbx_seq_one_letter_code
_entity_poly.pdbx_strand_id
1 'polypeptide(L)'
;MLNNVNPDAQKQTQQLPENPQKPQGEGNPEQDYYDIFVAQGIKVVSQVAKKMQGKSSIDVLGNTLFEIVKKIEAGGAENGIRFPLSVLLHGSNEILGHLIRASAVKINEDQIKAVVGTAVGKYIQDAIKTGKMTPEQVSQLAQQAQQNQPK
;
A
#
# COMPACT_ATOMS: atom_id res chain seq x y z
N MET A 1 -20.92 -67.93 16.95
CA MET A 1 -21.07 -66.58 17.54
C MET A 1 -21.03 -65.58 16.42
N LEU A 2 -21.95 -64.62 16.47
CA LEU A 2 -22.19 -63.55 15.51
C LEU A 2 -20.99 -62.60 15.30
N ASN A 3 -21.08 -61.86 14.18
CA ASN A 3 -20.54 -60.51 13.93
C ASN A 3 -19.05 -60.39 13.56
N ASN A 4 -18.60 -59.53 12.63
CA ASN A 4 -19.22 -58.60 11.69
C ASN A 4 -18.09 -57.95 10.85
N VAL A 5 -18.40 -57.54 9.61
CA VAL A 5 -17.83 -56.45 8.76
C VAL A 5 -16.31 -56.22 8.67
N ASN A 6 -15.71 -56.38 7.49
CA ASN A 6 -15.65 -55.48 6.31
C ASN A 6 -14.53 -54.40 6.41
N PRO A 7 -13.75 -54.19 5.33
CA PRO A 7 -12.51 -53.44 5.32
C PRO A 7 -12.74 -51.97 4.92
N ASP A 8 -12.48 -51.04 5.84
CA ASP A 8 -12.46 -49.61 5.51
C ASP A 8 -11.47 -48.90 6.44
N ALA A 9 -10.18 -49.10 6.15
CA ALA A 9 -9.08 -48.32 6.71
C ALA A 9 -8.53 -47.34 5.66
N GLN A 10 -9.42 -46.69 4.90
CA GLN A 10 -9.10 -45.57 4.05
C GLN A 10 -10.02 -44.38 4.36
N LYS A 11 -9.40 -43.20 4.41
CA LYS A 11 -9.97 -41.84 4.57
C LYS A 11 -10.13 -41.31 6.00
N GLN A 12 -8.99 -40.91 6.57
CA GLN A 12 -8.91 -39.60 7.23
C GLN A 12 -7.67 -38.87 6.71
N THR A 13 -7.74 -38.38 5.47
CA THR A 13 -6.99 -37.19 5.08
C THR A 13 -7.49 -36.05 5.95
N GLN A 14 -6.68 -35.62 6.91
CA GLN A 14 -6.83 -34.34 7.59
C GLN A 14 -6.80 -33.26 6.51
N GLN A 15 -7.97 -32.78 6.13
CA GLN A 15 -8.12 -31.55 5.37
C GLN A 15 -7.74 -30.43 6.34
N LEU A 16 -6.60 -29.79 6.08
CA LEU A 16 -6.26 -28.50 6.67
C LEU A 16 -7.40 -27.52 6.32
N PRO A 17 -7.77 -26.59 7.23
CA PRO A 17 -8.82 -25.63 6.93
C PRO A 17 -8.47 -24.84 5.67
N GLU A 18 -9.43 -24.82 4.74
CA GLU A 18 -9.39 -24.09 3.49
C GLU A 18 -8.98 -22.64 3.75
N ASN A 19 -7.81 -22.29 3.20
CA ASN A 19 -7.38 -20.92 3.02
C ASN A 19 -8.52 -20.20 2.26
N PRO A 20 -9.03 -19.04 2.69
CA PRO A 20 -10.14 -18.38 2.02
C PRO A 20 -9.78 -18.18 0.54
N GLN A 21 -10.62 -18.76 -0.31
CA GLN A 21 -10.48 -18.80 -1.76
C GLN A 21 -10.16 -17.41 -2.30
N LYS A 22 -8.96 -17.25 -2.87
CA LYS A 22 -8.68 -16.16 -3.81
C LYS A 22 -9.65 -16.34 -4.97
N PRO A 23 -10.43 -15.31 -5.36
CA PRO A 23 -11.20 -15.38 -6.59
C PRO A 23 -10.26 -15.68 -7.76
N GLN A 24 -10.53 -16.78 -8.46
CA GLN A 24 -9.87 -17.16 -9.71
C GLN A 24 -10.26 -16.15 -10.80
N GLY A 25 -9.33 -15.26 -11.12
CA GLY A 25 -9.20 -14.63 -12.42
C GLY A 25 -7.74 -14.77 -12.84
N GLU A 26 -7.48 -15.10 -14.11
CA GLU A 26 -6.16 -15.01 -14.74
C GLU A 26 -5.71 -13.54 -14.86
N GLY A 27 -5.55 -12.88 -13.71
CA GLY A 27 -5.01 -11.53 -13.58
C GLY A 27 -3.57 -11.59 -13.10
N ASN A 28 -2.75 -10.62 -13.51
CA ASN A 28 -1.47 -10.40 -12.85
C ASN A 28 -1.77 -9.99 -11.39
N PRO A 29 -1.42 -10.80 -10.38
CA PRO A 29 -1.79 -10.52 -8.99
C PRO A 29 -1.24 -9.19 -8.49
N GLU A 30 -0.15 -8.70 -9.08
CA GLU A 30 0.38 -7.36 -8.78
C GLU A 30 -0.53 -6.26 -9.32
N GLN A 31 -1.14 -6.47 -10.48
CA GLN A 31 -2.10 -5.54 -11.08
C GLN A 31 -3.40 -5.48 -10.28
N ASP A 32 -3.88 -6.62 -9.77
CA ASP A 32 -5.05 -6.64 -8.88
C ASP A 32 -4.78 -5.84 -7.59
N TYR A 33 -3.58 -6.01 -7.00
CA TYR A 33 -3.17 -5.23 -5.83
C TYR A 33 -3.05 -3.74 -6.16
N TYR A 34 -2.52 -3.40 -7.32
CA TYR A 34 -2.44 -2.03 -7.81
C TYR A 34 -3.82 -1.40 -7.95
N ASP A 35 -4.74 -2.08 -8.62
CA ASP A 35 -6.09 -1.59 -8.87
C ASP A 35 -6.88 -1.39 -7.57
N ILE A 36 -6.79 -2.34 -6.64
CA ILE A 36 -7.37 -2.21 -5.29
C ILE A 36 -6.78 -1.00 -4.57
N PHE A 37 -5.46 -0.86 -4.59
CA PHE A 37 -4.75 0.21 -3.90
C PHE A 37 -5.17 1.59 -4.45
N VAL A 38 -5.13 1.76 -5.77
CA VAL A 38 -5.49 3.01 -6.44
C VAL A 38 -6.97 3.33 -6.26
N ALA A 39 -7.88 2.36 -6.40
CA ALA A 39 -9.31 2.58 -6.22
C ALA A 39 -9.64 3.05 -4.79
N GLN A 40 -9.04 2.43 -3.78
CA GLN A 40 -9.19 2.87 -2.39
C GLN A 40 -8.58 4.26 -2.18
N GLY A 41 -7.41 4.52 -2.76
CA GLY A 41 -6.79 5.84 -2.71
C GLY A 41 -7.64 6.94 -3.30
N ILE A 42 -8.20 6.75 -4.49
CA ILE A 42 -9.11 7.71 -5.13
C ILE A 42 -10.35 7.94 -4.27
N LYS A 43 -10.91 6.89 -3.67
CA LYS A 43 -12.04 7.01 -2.72
C LYS A 43 -11.67 7.89 -1.54
N VAL A 44 -10.50 7.71 -0.92
CA VAL A 44 -10.06 8.56 0.21
C VAL A 44 -9.76 9.99 -0.26
N VAL A 45 -9.11 10.17 -1.41
CA VAL A 45 -8.86 11.49 -2.04
C VAL A 45 -10.17 12.27 -2.17
N SER A 46 -11.23 11.64 -2.68
CA SER A 46 -12.53 12.30 -2.84
C SER A 46 -13.14 12.82 -1.53
N GLN A 47 -12.81 12.20 -0.40
CA GLN A 47 -13.26 12.58 0.94
C GLN A 47 -12.43 13.74 1.51
N VAL A 48 -11.11 13.74 1.28
CA VAL A 48 -10.19 14.73 1.86
C VAL A 48 -10.03 15.97 0.99
N ALA A 49 -10.06 15.84 -0.35
CA ALA A 49 -9.84 16.96 -1.27
C ALA A 49 -10.90 18.06 -1.13
N LYS A 50 -12.14 17.71 -0.76
CA LYS A 50 -13.20 18.68 -0.45
C LYS A 50 -12.81 19.65 0.68
N LYS A 51 -11.97 19.21 1.61
CA LYS A 51 -11.49 20.01 2.76
C LYS A 51 -10.25 20.83 2.42
N MET A 52 -9.66 20.62 1.24
CA MET A 52 -8.34 21.11 0.84
C MET A 52 -8.36 22.19 -0.25
N GLN A 53 -9.55 22.54 -0.77
CA GLN A 53 -9.73 23.45 -1.90
C GLN A 53 -9.02 24.81 -1.67
N GLY A 54 -8.06 25.12 -2.55
CA GLY A 54 -7.46 26.45 -2.68
C GLY A 54 -6.41 26.84 -1.63
N LYS A 55 -6.03 25.97 -0.69
CA LYS A 55 -5.09 26.30 0.41
C LYS A 55 -3.99 25.26 0.68
N SER A 56 -3.82 24.28 -0.20
CA SER A 56 -2.90 23.17 0.09
C SER A 56 -1.46 23.51 -0.29
N SER A 57 -0.59 23.60 0.71
CA SER A 57 0.86 23.68 0.51
C SER A 57 1.45 22.31 0.16
N ILE A 58 2.72 22.29 -0.26
CA ILE A 58 3.49 21.06 -0.53
C ILE A 58 3.47 20.12 0.68
N ASP A 59 3.70 20.65 1.88
CA ASP A 59 3.66 19.85 3.12
C ASP A 59 2.28 19.25 3.38
N VAL A 60 1.22 20.01 3.13
CA VAL A 60 -0.15 19.52 3.32
C VAL A 60 -0.45 18.40 2.33
N LEU A 61 -0.05 18.54 1.05
CA LEU A 61 -0.22 17.48 0.05
C LEU A 61 0.60 16.24 0.41
N GLY A 62 1.85 16.40 0.84
CA GLY A 62 2.72 15.28 1.23
C GLY A 62 2.23 14.53 2.46
N ASN A 63 1.81 15.27 3.49
CA ASN A 63 1.19 14.70 4.68
C ASN A 63 -0.13 13.99 4.33
N THR A 64 -0.95 14.58 3.48
CA THR A 64 -2.22 13.97 3.07
C THR A 64 -1.98 12.68 2.29
N LEU A 65 -1.02 12.66 1.37
CA LEU A 65 -0.64 11.46 0.64
C LEU A 65 -0.18 10.36 1.59
N PHE A 66 0.69 10.68 2.55
CA PHE A 66 1.12 9.74 3.59
C PHE A 66 -0.07 9.14 4.36
N GLU A 67 -0.99 9.97 4.85
CA GLU A 67 -2.17 9.50 5.59
C GLU A 67 -3.10 8.63 4.74
N ILE A 68 -3.24 8.94 3.45
CA ILE A 68 -4.00 8.11 2.50
C ILE A 68 -3.35 6.72 2.38
N VAL A 69 -2.04 6.67 2.09
CA VAL A 69 -1.30 5.41 1.92
C VAL A 69 -1.39 4.58 3.20
N LYS A 70 -1.13 5.19 4.36
CA LYS A 70 -1.21 4.52 5.66
C LYS A 70 -2.60 3.94 5.94
N LYS A 71 -3.66 4.68 5.59
CA LYS A 71 -5.04 4.20 5.73
C LYS A 71 -5.34 3.02 4.81
N ILE A 72 -4.86 3.04 3.57
CA ILE A 72 -5.03 1.93 2.63
C ILE A 72 -4.26 0.70 3.11
N GLU A 73 -3.01 0.85 3.55
CA GLU A 73 -2.21 -0.25 4.09
C GLU A 73 -2.83 -0.87 5.35
N ALA A 74 -3.33 -0.04 6.27
CA ALA A 74 -4.03 -0.52 7.45
C ALA A 74 -5.29 -1.31 7.07
N GLY A 75 -6.13 -0.75 6.19
CA GLY A 75 -7.33 -1.42 5.70
C GLY A 75 -7.01 -2.70 4.90
N GLY A 76 -5.92 -2.70 4.13
CA GLY A 76 -5.41 -3.90 3.45
C GLY A 76 -5.02 -4.98 4.46
N ALA A 77 -4.23 -4.62 5.47
CA ALA A 77 -3.77 -5.54 6.50
C ALA A 77 -4.93 -6.14 7.31
N GLU A 78 -5.96 -5.35 7.63
CA GLU A 78 -7.21 -5.83 8.26
C GLU A 78 -7.94 -6.88 7.41
N ASN A 79 -7.77 -6.82 6.08
CA ASN A 79 -8.35 -7.77 5.12
C ASN A 79 -7.32 -8.83 4.64
N GLY A 80 -6.19 -8.97 5.32
CA GLY A 80 -5.15 -9.96 4.99
C GLY A 80 -4.31 -9.63 3.74
N ILE A 81 -4.41 -8.41 3.22
CA ILE A 81 -3.65 -7.91 2.06
C ILE A 81 -2.41 -7.18 2.56
N ARG A 82 -1.25 -7.57 2.04
CA ARG A 82 -0.01 -6.79 2.14
C ARG A 82 0.36 -6.30 0.75
N PHE A 83 0.32 -4.99 0.56
CA PHE A 83 0.69 -4.39 -0.71
C PHE A 83 2.21 -4.48 -0.92
N PRO A 84 2.68 -4.95 -2.09
CA PRO A 84 4.10 -4.94 -2.40
C PRO A 84 4.61 -3.51 -2.59
N LEU A 85 5.92 -3.31 -2.40
CA LEU A 85 6.54 -1.98 -2.49
C LEU A 85 6.36 -1.33 -3.86
N SER A 86 6.37 -2.12 -4.95
CA SER A 86 6.07 -1.68 -6.32
C SER A 86 4.69 -1.01 -6.39
N VAL A 87 3.66 -1.67 -5.85
CA VAL A 87 2.29 -1.14 -5.78
C VAL A 87 2.21 0.11 -4.92
N LEU A 88 2.87 0.13 -3.76
CA LEU A 88 2.90 1.32 -2.90
C LEU A 88 3.51 2.52 -3.64
N LEU A 89 4.64 2.34 -4.34
CA LEU A 89 5.32 3.43 -5.05
C LEU A 89 4.53 3.92 -6.27
N HIS A 90 4.15 3.02 -7.17
CA HIS A 90 3.44 3.40 -8.39
C HIS A 90 2.02 3.89 -8.09
N GLY A 91 1.31 3.22 -7.17
CA GLY A 91 -0.03 3.62 -6.75
C GLY A 91 -0.03 4.98 -6.04
N SER A 92 0.98 5.28 -5.23
CA SER A 92 1.08 6.59 -4.57
C SER A 92 1.24 7.75 -5.56
N ASN A 93 1.96 7.53 -6.67
CA ASN A 93 2.09 8.55 -7.73
C ASN A 93 0.75 8.83 -8.41
N GLU A 94 -0.04 7.80 -8.73
CA GLU A 94 -1.39 7.97 -9.26
C GLU A 94 -2.29 8.72 -8.28
N ILE A 95 -2.32 8.28 -7.01
CA ILE A 95 -3.12 8.90 -5.95
C ILE A 95 -2.75 10.39 -5.79
N LEU A 96 -1.45 10.72 -5.84
CA LEU A 96 -0.99 12.10 -5.80
C LEU A 96 -1.54 12.90 -6.99
N GLY A 97 -1.47 12.35 -8.20
CA GLY A 97 -2.03 12.97 -9.40
C GLY A 97 -3.53 13.24 -9.26
N HIS A 98 -4.28 12.33 -8.65
CA HIS A 98 -5.70 12.54 -8.34
C HIS A 98 -5.92 13.59 -7.23
N LEU A 99 -5.08 13.59 -6.19
CA LEU A 99 -5.14 14.55 -5.09
C LEU A 99 -4.91 15.98 -5.56
N ILE A 100 -3.89 16.21 -6.40
CA ILE A 100 -3.59 17.52 -7.00
C ILE A 100 -4.78 18.00 -7.84
N ARG A 101 -5.30 17.14 -8.73
CA ARG A 101 -6.46 17.45 -9.57
C ARG A 101 -7.70 17.79 -8.73
N ALA A 102 -8.01 16.98 -7.72
CA ALA A 102 -9.20 17.16 -6.88
C ALA A 102 -9.10 18.37 -5.93
N SER A 103 -7.89 18.76 -5.52
CA SER A 103 -7.65 19.93 -4.66
C SER A 103 -7.54 21.25 -5.43
N ALA A 104 -7.55 21.19 -6.77
CA ALA A 104 -7.39 22.32 -7.69
C ALA A 104 -6.10 23.13 -7.45
N VAL A 105 -5.04 22.48 -6.98
CA VAL A 105 -3.74 23.10 -6.71
C VAL A 105 -2.90 23.07 -7.99
N LYS A 106 -2.26 24.19 -8.32
CA LYS A 106 -1.25 24.24 -9.38
C LYS A 106 0.13 24.04 -8.77
N ILE A 107 0.79 22.95 -9.13
CA ILE A 107 2.18 22.68 -8.75
C ILE A 107 3.00 22.24 -9.97
N ASN A 108 4.29 22.55 -9.96
CA ASN A 108 5.24 22.11 -11.00
C ASN A 108 5.92 20.77 -10.64
N GLU A 109 6.79 20.27 -11.52
CA GLU A 109 7.47 18.99 -11.33
C GLU A 109 8.37 18.95 -10.08
N ASP A 110 9.11 20.03 -9.81
CA ASP A 110 9.97 20.11 -8.62
C ASP A 110 9.15 20.10 -7.33
N GLN A 111 7.99 20.76 -7.35
CA GLN A 111 7.04 20.72 -6.23
C GLN A 111 6.40 19.34 -6.08
N ILE A 112 6.11 18.61 -7.17
CA ILE A 112 5.66 17.21 -7.10
C ILE A 112 6.73 16.35 -6.43
N LYS A 113 8.00 16.48 -6.83
CA LYS A 113 9.13 15.78 -6.19
C LYS A 113 9.23 16.12 -4.70
N ALA A 114 9.02 17.38 -4.32
CA ALA A 114 9.00 17.80 -2.92
C ALA A 114 7.81 17.18 -2.15
N VAL A 115 6.61 17.12 -2.74
CA VAL A 115 5.45 16.44 -2.15
C VAL A 115 5.75 14.96 -1.89
N VAL A 116 6.30 14.27 -2.89
CA VAL A 116 6.71 12.86 -2.77
C VAL A 116 7.79 12.70 -1.69
N GLY A 117 8.80 13.57 -1.68
CA GLY A 117 9.85 13.59 -0.67
C GLY A 117 9.30 13.74 0.75
N THR A 118 8.35 14.64 0.96
CA THR A 118 7.65 14.80 2.26
C THR A 118 6.91 13.52 2.65
N ALA A 119 6.14 12.92 1.72
CA ALA A 119 5.39 11.71 1.99
C ALA A 119 6.30 10.51 2.34
N VAL A 120 7.38 10.33 1.58
CA VAL A 120 8.40 9.28 1.85
C VAL A 120 9.10 9.52 3.17
N GLY A 121 9.48 10.77 3.47
CA GLY A 121 10.09 11.13 4.75
C GLY A 121 9.18 10.79 5.94
N LYS A 122 7.88 11.05 5.82
CA LYS A 122 6.89 10.66 6.82
C LYS A 122 6.74 9.15 6.94
N TYR A 123 6.71 8.43 5.82
CA TYR A 123 6.63 6.98 5.81
C TYR A 123 7.82 6.34 6.54
N ILE A 124 9.03 6.79 6.25
CA ILE A 124 10.25 6.33 6.91
C ILE A 124 10.22 6.66 8.41
N GLN A 125 9.83 7.88 8.78
CA GLN A 125 9.70 8.27 10.19
C GLN A 125 8.67 7.43 10.94
N ASP A 126 7.52 7.12 10.32
CA ASP A 126 6.49 6.26 10.91
C ASP A 126 6.99 4.81 11.04
N ALA A 127 7.71 4.30 10.05
CA ALA A 127 8.32 2.97 10.09
C ALA A 127 9.35 2.84 11.22
N ILE A 128 10.18 3.88 11.44
CA ILE A 128 11.09 3.92 12.59
C ILE A 128 10.32 3.93 13.91
N LYS A 129 9.32 4.83 14.04
CA LYS A 129 8.53 4.97 15.27
C LYS A 129 7.76 3.72 15.65
N THR A 130 7.29 2.96 14.66
CA THR A 130 6.51 1.73 14.85
C THR A 130 7.38 0.47 14.94
N GLY A 131 8.71 0.61 14.88
CA GLY A 131 9.66 -0.51 14.93
C GLY A 131 9.69 -1.38 13.67
N LYS A 132 9.08 -0.93 12.57
CA LYS A 132 9.14 -1.61 11.26
C LYS A 132 10.49 -1.44 10.57
N MET A 133 11.23 -0.38 10.92
CA MET A 133 12.58 -0.09 10.42
C MET A 133 13.47 0.44 11.55
N THR A 134 14.77 0.16 11.49
CA THR A 134 15.75 0.82 12.37
C THR A 134 16.36 2.06 11.68
N PRO A 135 16.85 3.05 12.44
CA PRO A 135 17.60 4.18 11.86
C PRO A 135 18.80 3.76 11.02
N GLU A 136 19.45 2.65 11.38
CA GLU A 136 20.57 2.08 10.63
C GLU A 136 20.12 1.53 9.27
N GLN A 137 19.00 0.81 9.21
CA GLN A 137 18.42 0.32 7.96
C GLN A 137 18.06 1.48 7.01
N VAL A 138 17.52 2.56 7.57
CA VAL A 138 17.23 3.78 6.80
C VAL A 138 18.51 4.42 6.26
N SER A 139 19.58 4.46 7.06
CA SER A 139 20.88 4.99 6.63
C SER A 139 21.51 4.16 5.51
N GLN A 140 21.33 2.84 5.53
CA GLN A 140 21.79 1.95 4.46
C GLN A 140 20.99 2.17 3.17
N LEU A 141 19.66 2.28 3.26
CA LEU A 141 18.80 2.60 2.13
C LEU A 141 19.14 3.95 1.50
N ALA A 142 19.41 4.96 2.32
CA ALA A 142 19.80 6.28 1.84
C ALA A 142 21.14 6.25 1.08
N GLN A 143 22.10 5.46 1.56
CA GLN A 143 23.39 5.29 0.87
C GLN A 143 23.24 4.55 -0.46
N GLN A 144 22.40 3.51 -0.52
CA GLN A 144 22.10 2.80 -1.76
C GLN A 144 21.39 3.71 -2.78
N ALA A 145 20.45 4.54 -2.33
CA ALA A 145 19.76 5.48 -3.19
C ALA A 145 20.71 6.56 -3.77
N GLN A 146 21.70 7.03 -2.99
CA GLN A 146 22.72 7.97 -3.45
C GLN A 146 23.70 7.33 -4.45
N GLN A 147 24.01 6.04 -4.30
CA GLN A 147 24.89 5.33 -5.22
C GLN A 147 24.21 5.00 -6.57
N ASN A 148 22.88 4.90 -6.60
CA ASN A 148 22.09 4.57 -7.79
C ASN A 148 21.57 5.81 -8.57
N GLN A 149 21.98 7.03 -8.21
CA GLN A 149 21.68 8.19 -9.07
C GLN A 149 22.66 8.20 -10.26
N PRO A 150 22.17 8.11 -11.51
CA PRO A 150 23.03 8.34 -12.67
C PRO A 150 23.54 9.78 -12.60
N LYS A 151 24.86 9.94 -12.77
CA LYS A 151 25.52 11.24 -12.92
C LYS A 151 25.01 11.99 -14.14
#